data_AF-A0A3E5E230-F1
#
_entry.id   AF-A0A3E5E230-F1
#
_cell.length_a   1.000
_cell.length_b   1.000
_cell.length_c   1.000
_cell.angle_alpha   90.00
_cell.angle_beta   90.00
_cell.angle_gamma   90.00
#
_symmetry.space_group_name_H-M   'P 1'
#
loop_
_entity.id
_entity.type
_entity.pdbx_description
1 polymer ?
#
loop_
_entity_poly.entity_id
_entity_poly.type
_entity_poly.pdbx_seq_one_letter_code
_entity_poly.pdbx_strand_id
1 'polypeptide(L)'
;MKTTKAVRLSDNFVGVEINTIQEVVKAQAAGLKLVDKEGWEYSIYTIDDEETGEEREPTEQEIFEHITEDLSKGKEVYACMELSSDWEVQERAKTNLKTNFYVGQQVFLLRDNKIAEKTISRIVLEKREDKDKECCKLLLKHDYVYTYGTDVFSTKEELVESLLKE
;
A
#
# COMPACT_ATOMS: atom_id res chain seq x y z
N MET A 1 -12.84 -6.74 18.83
CA MET A 1 -11.62 -6.94 18.04
C MET A 1 -10.52 -6.10 18.66
N LYS A 2 -9.59 -6.74 19.39
CA LYS A 2 -8.37 -6.12 19.92
C LYS A 2 -7.19 -7.02 19.55
N THR A 3 -7.06 -7.36 18.28
CA THR A 3 -5.84 -7.95 17.74
C THR A 3 -4.95 -6.77 17.33
N THR A 4 -3.89 -6.53 18.09
CA THR A 4 -2.98 -5.38 17.89
C THR A 4 -1.85 -5.68 16.89
N LYS A 5 -1.90 -6.81 16.18
CA LYS A 5 -0.86 -7.23 15.26
C LYS A 5 -1.47 -7.59 13.91
N ALA A 6 -1.27 -6.70 12.95
CA ALA A 6 -1.43 -7.05 11.55
C ALA A 6 -0.32 -8.03 11.15
N VAL A 7 -0.66 -9.01 10.32
CA VAL A 7 0.25 -10.03 9.81
C VAL A 7 0.36 -9.86 8.30
N ARG A 8 1.59 -9.82 7.80
CA ARG A 8 1.86 -9.89 6.37
C ARG A 8 1.83 -11.36 5.95
N LEU A 9 0.92 -11.72 5.06
CA LEU A 9 0.78 -13.08 4.54
C LEU A 9 1.45 -13.24 3.18
N SER A 10 1.43 -12.20 2.34
CA SER A 10 2.13 -12.17 1.05
C SER A 10 2.65 -10.75 0.74
N ASP A 11 3.14 -10.52 -0.47
CA ASP A 11 3.57 -9.19 -0.91
C ASP A 11 2.42 -8.18 -0.87
N ASN A 12 1.22 -8.55 -1.27
CA ASN A 12 0.06 -7.65 -1.32
C ASN A 12 -1.07 -8.03 -0.34
N PHE A 13 -0.87 -9.01 0.56
CA PHE A 13 -1.85 -9.38 1.60
C PHE A 13 -1.41 -8.96 2.99
N VAL A 14 -2.31 -8.23 3.66
CA VAL A 14 -2.23 -7.95 5.09
C VAL A 14 -3.52 -8.39 5.77
N GLY A 15 -3.38 -9.08 6.88
CA GLY A 15 -4.51 -9.62 7.62
C GLY A 15 -4.36 -9.51 9.12
N VAL A 16 -5.38 -9.98 9.80
CA VAL A 16 -5.45 -10.10 11.25
C VAL A 16 -5.97 -11.49 11.58
N GLU A 17 -5.31 -12.14 12.52
CA GLU A 17 -5.75 -13.45 13.02
C GLU A 17 -7.13 -13.30 13.68
N ILE A 18 -8.04 -14.21 13.37
CA ILE A 18 -9.37 -14.30 13.97
C ILE A 18 -9.50 -15.62 14.71
N ASN A 19 -10.22 -15.59 15.83
CA ASN A 19 -10.27 -16.71 16.76
C ASN A 19 -11.70 -17.18 17.04
N THR A 20 -12.69 -16.48 16.49
CA THR A 20 -14.10 -16.73 16.81
C THR A 20 -14.98 -16.65 15.58
N ILE A 21 -16.07 -17.43 15.58
CA ILE A 21 -17.10 -17.39 14.55
C ILE A 21 -17.69 -15.97 14.39
N GLN A 22 -17.84 -15.23 15.49
CA GLN A 22 -18.34 -13.85 15.43
C GLN A 22 -17.39 -12.92 14.64
N GLU A 23 -16.08 -13.17 14.69
CA GLU A 23 -15.09 -12.43 13.90
C GLU A 23 -15.12 -12.83 12.42
N VAL A 24 -15.35 -14.12 12.12
CA VAL A 24 -15.59 -14.61 10.75
C VAL A 24 -16.75 -13.86 10.10
N VAL A 25 -17.91 -13.82 10.75
CA VAL A 25 -19.10 -13.13 10.24
C VAL A 25 -18.85 -11.63 10.03
N LYS A 26 -18.10 -10.98 10.93
CA LYS A 26 -17.73 -9.56 10.78
C LYS A 26 -16.78 -9.34 9.61
N ALA A 27 -15.81 -10.23 9.41
CA ALA A 27 -14.87 -10.15 8.29
C ALA A 27 -15.59 -10.30 6.95
N GLN A 28 -16.49 -11.28 6.82
CA GLN A 28 -17.30 -11.48 5.63
C GLN A 28 -18.21 -10.27 5.34
N ALA A 29 -18.89 -9.75 6.37
CA ALA A 29 -19.72 -8.55 6.23
C ALA A 29 -18.93 -7.29 5.83
N ALA A 30 -17.63 -7.25 6.17
CA ALA A 30 -16.71 -6.20 5.77
C ALA A 30 -16.06 -6.44 4.39
N GLY A 31 -16.36 -7.56 3.72
CA GLY A 31 -15.77 -7.93 2.43
C GLY A 31 -14.29 -8.33 2.52
N LEU A 32 -13.82 -8.76 3.70
CA LEU A 32 -12.46 -9.26 3.87
C LEU A 32 -12.36 -10.70 3.40
N LYS A 33 -11.22 -11.04 2.80
CA LYS A 33 -10.90 -12.42 2.40
C LYS A 33 -10.53 -13.24 3.63
N LEU A 34 -11.03 -14.47 3.70
CA LEU A 34 -10.70 -15.41 4.76
C LEU A 34 -9.70 -16.42 4.21
N VAL A 35 -8.56 -16.52 4.87
CA VAL A 35 -7.45 -17.36 4.43
C VAL A 35 -6.87 -18.18 5.58
N ASP A 36 -6.23 -19.30 5.25
CA ASP A 36 -5.44 -20.10 6.18
C ASP A 36 -4.07 -19.43 6.48
N LYS A 37 -3.22 -20.09 7.29
CA LYS A 37 -1.88 -19.59 7.63
C LYS A 37 -0.92 -19.55 6.43
N GLU A 38 -1.17 -20.35 5.40
CA GLU A 38 -0.42 -20.36 4.15
C GLU A 38 -0.87 -19.24 3.20
N GLY A 39 -1.99 -18.57 3.49
CA GLY A 39 -2.55 -17.49 2.69
C GLY A 39 -3.49 -18.00 1.58
N TRP A 40 -3.93 -19.25 1.65
CA TRP A 40 -4.91 -19.81 0.71
C TRP A 40 -6.32 -19.38 1.10
N GLU A 41 -7.05 -18.84 0.14
CA GLU A 41 -8.42 -18.38 0.36
C GLU A 41 -9.38 -19.57 0.47
N TYR A 42 -10.23 -19.56 1.50
CA TYR A 42 -11.16 -20.66 1.73
C TYR A 42 -12.19 -20.84 0.59
N SER A 43 -12.42 -19.81 -0.21
CA SER A 43 -13.31 -19.84 -1.39
C SER A 43 -12.72 -20.57 -2.59
N ILE A 44 -11.40 -20.81 -2.61
CA ILE A 44 -10.69 -21.39 -3.77
C ILE A 44 -10.52 -22.91 -3.62
N TYR A 45 -10.78 -23.49 -2.44
CA TYR A 45 -10.71 -24.94 -2.28
C TYR A 45 -11.77 -25.62 -3.13
N THR A 46 -11.34 -26.54 -3.99
CA THR A 46 -12.27 -27.43 -4.69
C THR A 46 -12.78 -28.50 -3.73
N ILE A 47 -14.06 -28.81 -3.85
CA ILE A 47 -14.70 -29.92 -3.14
C ILE A 47 -15.07 -30.96 -4.19
N ASP A 48 -14.75 -32.23 -3.90
CA ASP A 48 -15.24 -33.35 -4.70
C ASP A 48 -16.74 -33.54 -4.44
N ASP A 49 -17.53 -33.49 -5.51
CA ASP A 49 -18.95 -33.79 -5.42
C ASP A 49 -19.15 -35.26 -5.03
N GLU A 50 -19.81 -35.53 -3.90
CA GLU A 50 -19.99 -36.89 -3.40
C GLU A 50 -20.81 -37.80 -4.33
N GLU A 51 -21.66 -37.23 -5.19
CA GLU A 51 -22.51 -37.99 -6.13
C GLU A 51 -21.81 -38.25 -7.46
N THR A 52 -21.06 -37.27 -7.98
CA THR A 52 -20.44 -37.36 -9.31
C THR A 52 -18.93 -37.63 -9.28
N GLY A 53 -18.26 -37.29 -8.18
CA GLY A 53 -16.81 -37.33 -8.04
C GLY A 53 -16.07 -36.23 -8.82
N GLU A 54 -16.77 -35.19 -9.29
CA GLU A 54 -16.17 -34.06 -10.01
C GLU A 54 -15.83 -32.92 -9.03
N GLU A 55 -14.71 -32.23 -9.28
CA GLU A 55 -14.31 -31.04 -8.51
C GLU A 55 -15.27 -29.86 -8.81
N ARG A 56 -15.81 -29.26 -7.76
CA ARG A 56 -16.64 -28.03 -7.85
C ARG A 56 -16.21 -26.97 -6.85
N GLU A 57 -16.69 -25.74 -7.08
CA GLU A 57 -16.57 -24.66 -6.11
C GLU A 57 -17.39 -24.95 -4.84
N PRO A 58 -16.88 -24.54 -3.67
CA PRO A 58 -17.55 -24.76 -2.40
C PRO A 58 -18.68 -23.74 -2.22
N THR A 59 -19.77 -24.17 -1.58
CA THR A 59 -20.84 -23.26 -1.19
C THR A 59 -20.41 -22.38 -0.01
N GLU A 60 -21.08 -21.24 0.20
CA GLU A 60 -20.79 -20.37 1.35
C GLU A 60 -20.93 -21.10 2.70
N GLN A 61 -21.87 -22.05 2.79
CA GLN A 61 -22.05 -22.86 3.98
C GLN A 61 -20.88 -23.82 4.22
N GLU A 62 -20.42 -24.53 3.19
CA GLU A 62 -19.26 -25.43 3.28
C GLU A 62 -17.99 -24.66 3.66
N ILE A 63 -17.78 -23.48 3.08
CA ILE A 63 -16.68 -22.57 3.47
C ILE A 63 -16.78 -22.24 4.95
N PHE A 64 -17.96 -21.85 5.42
CA PHE A 64 -18.18 -21.46 6.82
C PHE A 64 -17.97 -22.63 7.80
N GLU A 65 -18.42 -23.82 7.43
CA GLU A 65 -18.23 -25.05 8.20
C GLU A 65 -16.75 -25.41 8.29
N HIS A 66 -16.02 -25.31 7.18
CA HIS A 66 -14.58 -25.61 7.12
C HIS A 66 -13.76 -24.65 7.99
N ILE A 67 -14.06 -23.35 7.94
CA ILE A 67 -13.45 -22.34 8.81
C ILE A 67 -13.78 -22.62 10.29
N THR A 68 -15.01 -23.00 10.58
CA THR A 68 -15.44 -23.33 11.95
C THR A 68 -14.69 -24.55 12.48
N GLU A 69 -14.50 -25.56 11.65
CA GLU A 69 -13.71 -26.75 11.98
C GLU A 69 -12.25 -26.38 12.27
N ASP A 70 -11.64 -25.58 11.41
CA ASP A 70 -10.25 -25.14 11.57
C ASP A 70 -10.05 -24.32 12.86
N LEU A 71 -10.95 -23.38 13.15
CA LEU A 71 -10.95 -22.65 14.41
C LEU A 71 -11.10 -23.59 15.61
N SER A 72 -11.99 -24.60 15.53
CA SER A 72 -12.18 -25.57 16.62
C SER A 72 -10.96 -26.46 16.87
N LYS A 73 -10.17 -26.72 15.82
CA LYS A 73 -8.89 -27.44 15.89
C LYS A 73 -7.73 -26.54 16.32
N GLY A 74 -7.97 -25.25 16.55
CA GLY A 74 -6.95 -24.27 16.91
C GLY A 74 -5.98 -23.96 15.77
N LYS A 75 -6.41 -24.14 14.51
CA LYS A 75 -5.65 -23.65 13.35
C LYS A 75 -5.84 -22.15 13.21
N GLU A 76 -4.82 -21.50 12.67
CA GLU A 76 -4.81 -20.06 12.47
C GLU A 76 -5.64 -19.71 11.23
N VAL A 77 -6.58 -18.78 11.40
CA VAL A 77 -7.40 -18.23 10.32
C VAL A 77 -7.24 -16.72 10.31
N TYR A 78 -7.12 -16.13 9.12
CA TYR A 78 -6.86 -14.71 8.96
C TYR A 78 -7.94 -14.03 8.13
N ALA A 79 -8.37 -12.85 8.60
CA ALA A 79 -9.19 -11.94 7.82
C ALA A 79 -8.30 -10.89 7.15
N CYS A 80 -8.34 -10.82 5.81
CA CYS A 80 -7.35 -10.13 5.01
C CYS A 80 -7.94 -9.10 4.06
N MET A 81 -7.16 -8.05 3.83
CA MET A 81 -7.36 -7.12 2.74
C MET A 81 -6.28 -7.38 1.68
N GLU A 82 -6.73 -7.52 0.43
CA GLU A 82 -5.86 -7.54 -0.73
C GLU A 82 -5.56 -6.11 -1.18
N LEU A 83 -4.28 -5.78 -1.31
CA LEU A 83 -3.82 -4.53 -1.90
C LEU A 83 -3.69 -4.69 -3.43
N SER A 84 -3.68 -3.56 -4.14
CA SER A 84 -3.34 -3.51 -5.57
C SER A 84 -2.02 -4.25 -5.82
N SER A 85 -1.90 -4.92 -6.98
CA SER A 85 -0.69 -5.66 -7.37
C SER A 85 0.58 -4.81 -7.39
N ASP A 86 0.43 -3.49 -7.55
CA ASP A 86 1.55 -2.54 -7.57
C ASP A 86 2.00 -2.12 -6.16
N TRP A 87 1.33 -2.61 -5.10
CA TRP A 87 1.55 -2.23 -3.72
C TRP A 87 2.08 -3.41 -2.91
N GLU A 88 3.16 -3.17 -2.17
CA GLU A 88 3.76 -4.15 -1.27
C GLU A 88 3.54 -3.79 0.20
N VAL A 89 3.12 -4.77 1.00
CA VAL A 89 3.02 -4.70 2.46
C VAL A 89 4.44 -4.64 3.03
N GLN A 90 4.77 -3.54 3.69
CA GLN A 90 6.06 -3.35 4.32
C GLN A 90 5.93 -3.36 5.85
N GLU A 91 6.60 -4.29 6.51
CA GLU A 91 6.62 -4.40 7.99
C GLU A 91 7.24 -3.17 8.67
N ARG A 92 8.18 -2.50 7.99
CA ARG A 92 8.92 -1.33 8.50
C ARG A 92 9.03 -0.22 7.46
N ALA A 93 7.91 0.18 6.87
CA ALA A 93 7.89 1.39 6.05
C ALA A 93 8.23 2.62 6.90
N LYS A 94 9.21 3.42 6.46
CA LYS A 94 9.32 4.79 6.94
C LYS A 94 8.15 5.58 6.34
N THR A 95 7.06 5.70 7.10
CA THR A 95 5.83 6.42 6.70
C THR A 95 6.02 7.93 6.57
N ASN A 96 7.17 8.46 7.04
CA ASN A 96 7.56 9.83 6.78
C ASN A 96 8.20 9.93 5.39
N LEU A 97 7.41 10.39 4.42
CA LEU A 97 7.91 10.87 3.13
C LEU A 97 8.87 12.03 3.38
N LYS A 98 10.17 11.79 3.19
CA LYS A 98 11.21 12.83 3.30
C LYS A 98 11.15 13.84 2.15
N THR A 99 10.43 13.51 1.09
CA THR A 99 10.23 14.32 -0.10
C THR A 99 8.90 13.91 -0.74
N ASN A 100 8.19 14.88 -1.31
CA ASN A 100 7.00 14.64 -2.13
C ASN A 100 7.35 14.38 -3.60
N PHE A 101 8.65 14.31 -3.92
CA PHE A 101 9.15 14.14 -5.28
C PHE A 101 9.75 12.75 -5.52
N TYR A 102 9.69 12.27 -6.76
CA TYR A 102 10.37 11.05 -7.21
C TYR A 102 11.17 11.26 -8.51
N VAL A 103 12.18 10.42 -8.75
CA VAL A 103 12.98 10.47 -9.98
C VAL A 103 12.12 10.09 -11.18
N GLY A 104 12.18 10.87 -12.26
CA GLY A 104 11.32 10.72 -13.43
C GLY A 104 10.03 11.56 -13.38
N GLN A 105 9.70 12.17 -12.24
CA GLN A 105 8.56 13.08 -12.13
C GLN A 105 8.76 14.34 -12.98
N GLN A 106 7.71 14.76 -13.68
CA GLN A 106 7.62 16.09 -14.30
C GLN A 106 7.24 17.13 -13.25
N VAL A 107 7.92 18.27 -13.29
CA VAL A 107 7.75 19.37 -12.34
C VAL A 107 7.87 20.72 -13.02
N PHE A 108 7.33 21.74 -12.36
CA PHE A 108 7.23 23.10 -12.86
C PHE A 108 7.95 24.07 -11.94
N LEU A 109 8.63 25.06 -12.53
CA LEU A 109 9.30 26.14 -11.81
C LEU A 109 9.33 27.41 -12.64
N LEU A 110 9.48 28.55 -11.99
CA LEU A 110 9.75 29.80 -12.69
C LEU A 110 11.25 29.91 -12.99
N ARG A 111 11.62 30.09 -14.26
CA ARG A 111 12.99 30.37 -14.69
C ARG A 111 12.97 31.41 -15.80
N ASP A 112 13.81 32.43 -15.68
CA ASP A 112 13.91 33.52 -16.65
C ASP A 112 12.53 34.17 -16.97
N ASN A 113 11.71 34.38 -15.93
CA ASN A 113 10.34 34.89 -16.02
C ASN A 113 9.39 34.04 -16.90
N LYS A 114 9.69 32.75 -17.07
CA LYS A 114 8.84 31.80 -17.80
C LYS A 114 8.61 30.56 -16.94
N ILE A 115 7.43 29.96 -17.11
CA ILE A 115 7.15 28.64 -16.56
C ILE A 115 7.98 27.63 -17.35
N ALA A 116 8.89 26.95 -16.67
CA ALA A 116 9.67 25.86 -17.22
C ALA A 116 9.10 24.53 -16.74
N GLU A 117 8.96 23.58 -17.67
CA GLU A 117 8.65 22.19 -17.38
C GLU A 117 9.94 21.37 -17.45
N LYS A 118 10.21 20.57 -16.41
CA LYS A 118 11.43 19.80 -16.28
C LYS A 118 11.14 18.42 -15.70
N THR A 119 12.04 17.48 -15.93
CA THR A 119 11.97 16.13 -15.33
C THR A 119 13.05 16.00 -14.26
N ILE A 120 12.72 15.43 -13.11
CA ILE A 120 13.70 15.15 -12.05
C ILE A 120 14.59 13.99 -12.49
N SER A 121 15.91 14.21 -12.54
CA SER A 121 16.90 13.17 -12.84
C SER A 121 17.56 12.60 -11.59
N ARG A 122 17.63 13.38 -10.50
CA ARG A 122 18.20 12.94 -9.23
C ARG A 122 17.59 13.70 -8.06
N ILE A 123 17.42 13.02 -6.93
CA ILE A 123 17.01 13.61 -5.66
C ILE A 123 18.13 13.42 -4.64
N VAL A 124 18.45 14.48 -3.91
CA VAL A 124 19.42 14.46 -2.81
C VAL A 124 18.73 15.00 -1.56
N LEU A 125 18.79 14.22 -0.48
CA LEU A 125 18.36 14.63 0.84
C LEU A 125 19.61 14.85 1.70
N GLU A 126 19.77 16.04 2.23
CA GLU A 126 20.91 16.40 3.07
C GLU A 126 20.44 17.10 4.34
N LYS A 127 21.16 16.88 5.45
CA LYS A 127 21.00 17.70 6.66
C LYS A 127 21.85 18.94 6.48
N ARG A 128 21.25 20.13 6.62
CA ARG A 128 22.04 21.35 6.66
C ARG A 128 22.61 21.54 8.06
N GLU A 129 23.93 21.72 8.14
CA GLU A 129 24.66 21.92 9.39
C GLU A 129 24.22 23.19 10.14
N ASP A 130 23.62 24.16 9.45
CA ASP A 130 23.25 25.46 10.02
C ASP A 130 21.87 25.50 10.70
N LYS A 131 20.99 24.52 10.45
CA LYS A 131 19.58 24.59 10.87
C LYS A 131 19.01 23.31 11.48
N ASP A 132 19.79 22.23 11.57
CA ASP A 132 19.29 20.87 11.89
C ASP A 132 18.08 20.44 11.02
N LYS A 133 17.90 21.11 9.88
CA LYS A 133 16.79 20.88 8.95
C LYS A 133 17.30 20.05 7.78
N GLU A 134 16.58 18.96 7.50
CA GLU A 134 16.73 18.23 6.25
C GLU A 134 16.25 19.12 5.11
N CYS A 135 16.99 19.17 4.00
CA CYS A 135 16.56 19.83 2.78
C CYS A 135 16.59 18.88 1.59
N CYS A 136 15.65 19.08 0.67
CA CYS A 136 15.52 18.33 -0.56
C CYS A 136 16.08 19.16 -1.72
N LYS A 137 17.06 18.58 -2.43
CA LYS A 137 17.69 19.12 -3.63
C LYS A 137 17.36 18.23 -4.82
N LEU A 138 16.93 18.85 -5.91
CA LEU A 138 16.50 18.20 -7.14
C LEU A 138 17.47 18.55 -8.25
N LEU A 139 18.01 17.54 -8.94
CA LEU A 139 18.68 17.76 -10.22
C LEU A 139 17.62 17.60 -11.31
N LEU A 140 17.46 18.65 -12.11
CA LEU A 140 16.53 18.66 -13.23
C LEU A 140 17.25 18.23 -14.51
N LYS A 141 16.54 17.55 -15.42
CA LYS A 141 17.12 17.06 -16.66
C LYS A 141 17.67 18.23 -17.49
N HIS A 142 18.91 18.05 -17.96
CA HIS A 142 19.71 19.07 -18.69
C HIS A 142 20.17 20.27 -17.85
N ASP A 143 19.98 20.24 -16.54
CA ASP A 143 20.58 21.22 -15.64
C ASP A 143 21.88 20.64 -15.03
N TYR A 144 22.81 21.53 -14.69
CA TYR A 144 24.09 21.18 -14.07
C TYR A 144 24.14 21.50 -12.57
N VAL A 145 23.11 22.18 -12.04
CA VAL A 145 23.02 22.66 -10.67
C VAL A 145 21.73 22.14 -10.03
N TYR A 146 21.80 21.86 -8.74
CA TYR A 146 20.63 21.45 -7.96
C TYR A 146 19.70 22.64 -7.68
N THR A 147 18.40 22.40 -7.80
CA THR A 147 17.32 23.31 -7.40
C THR A 147 16.72 22.82 -6.08
N TYR A 148 16.28 23.71 -5.18
CA TYR A 148 15.62 23.25 -3.97
C TYR A 148 14.21 22.77 -4.28
N GLY A 149 13.77 21.70 -3.60
CA GLY A 149 12.41 21.19 -3.75
C GLY A 149 11.32 22.19 -3.33
N THR A 150 11.66 23.23 -2.57
CA THR A 150 10.76 24.35 -2.23
C THR A 150 10.47 25.27 -3.39
N ASP A 151 11.31 25.26 -4.42
CA ASP A 151 11.24 26.19 -5.55
C ASP A 151 10.61 25.52 -6.79
N VAL A 152 10.04 24.33 -6.60
CA VAL A 152 9.57 23.41 -7.63
C VAL A 152 8.19 22.90 -7.24
N PHE A 153 7.30 22.78 -8.21
CA PHE A 153 5.90 22.42 -8.03
C PHE A 153 5.55 21.15 -8.82
N SER A 154 4.64 20.34 -8.30
CA SER A 154 4.24 19.10 -8.95
C SER A 154 3.29 19.34 -10.12
N THR A 155 2.54 20.45 -10.07
CA THR A 155 1.62 20.86 -11.12
C THR A 155 1.86 22.30 -11.55
N LYS A 156 1.39 22.66 -12.74
CA LYS A 156 1.47 24.04 -13.25
C LYS A 156 0.56 24.96 -12.46
N GLU A 157 -0.60 24.45 -12.04
CA GLU A 157 -1.59 25.13 -11.23
C GLU A 157 -1.01 25.55 -9.88
N GLU A 158 -0.33 24.62 -9.18
CA GLU A 158 0.38 24.92 -7.92
C GLU A 158 1.40 26.05 -8.08
N LEU A 159 2.18 26.04 -9.17
CA LEU A 159 3.12 27.11 -9.47
C LEU A 159 2.39 28.44 -9.66
N VAL A 160 1.36 28.49 -10.49
CA VAL A 160 0.61 29.72 -10.76
C VAL A 160 -0.04 30.26 -9.48
N GLU A 161 -0.63 29.40 -8.65
CA GLU A 161 -1.19 29.81 -7.37
C GLU A 161 -0.16 30.38 -6.40
N SER A 162 1.07 29.84 -6.39
CA SER A 162 2.14 30.37 -5.54
C SER A 162 2.56 31.78 -5.97
N LEU A 163 2.62 32.03 -7.29
CA LEU A 163 2.96 33.35 -7.86
C LEU A 163 1.89 34.42 -7.60
N LEU A 164 0.63 34.01 -7.37
CA LEU A 164 -0.47 34.94 -7.08
C LEU A 164 -0.59 35.30 -5.59
N LYS A 165 0.16 34.61 -4.72
CA LYS A 165 0.15 34.83 -3.26
C LYS A 165 1.24 35.83 -2.80
N GLU A 166 2.12 36.24 -3.70
CA GLU A 166 3.14 37.29 -3.49
C GLU A 166 2.63 38.66 -3.95
#